data_AF-A0A7S0YYN3-F1
#
_entry.id   AF-A0A7S0YYN3-F1
#
_cell.length_a   1.000
_cell.length_b   1.000
_cell.length_c   1.000
_cell.angle_alpha   90.00
_cell.angle_beta   90.00
_cell.angle_gamma   90.00
#
_symmetry.space_group_name_H-M   'P 1'
#
loop_
_entity.id
_entity.type
_entity.pdbx_description
1 polymer ?
#
loop_
_entity_poly.entity_id
_entity_poly.type
_entity_poly.pdbx_seq_one_letter_code
_entity_poly.pdbx_strand_id
1 'polypeptide(L)'
;AAAGGGRAAAKRQEESRELSEVEKAEQYVRGVQLRYEKERLIEKMEQTVTAFDEAVRNLRRERFRLDGDLQMAHLRMLVLLQELRLLKEFEKRDNTLVAKLDGKREEKADVVAKMADCQEKLAARKAEIDKLNPRQVFAEFGQLVPETNKFHEQLLRLFKKKIKRQKKKVLKEGDEEGEEEEEESDDDDDMSDLDEEEEEEEEEFCPPGCDPALYEQVCELREKRLDQEEVLGEFQKAVEALKKDKESLVKKDKVMDAALKQTEAEIQQFQTFKQQRLNELHVVITLKMHQVRCLVDGKLPPDLSHTIVFTNLGLRRLRERIDELKDEKEDLRKNQKLLRKQHLQLLKSKKVKEARLKELEARARDVQMLKFGQEVDLEVLERMSVNTVAEELKAQLQKLELQNSRELKAWEAQIQQAAAELANVTKQNTEKLERVAELTSAQHRLEKELNGTQSRMVAEVGPSKERMKAEREQLVSLVKLQAREMEALKAEINMLRRKGGHVYTPSVRKTG
;
A
#
# COMPACT_ATOMS: atom_id res chain seq x y z
N ALA A 1 -114.53 3.93 -14.73
CA ALA A 1 -113.90 3.96 -16.07
C ALA A 1 -114.38 5.14 -16.95
N ALA A 2 -114.56 6.36 -16.42
CA ALA A 2 -115.12 7.49 -17.19
C ALA A 2 -114.27 8.78 -17.21
N ALA A 3 -113.05 8.77 -16.66
CA ALA A 3 -112.18 9.97 -16.63
C ALA A 3 -111.01 9.94 -17.65
N GLY A 4 -110.82 8.83 -18.39
CA GLY A 4 -109.75 8.68 -19.39
C GLY A 4 -110.07 9.21 -20.79
N GLY A 5 -111.35 9.47 -21.09
CA GLY A 5 -111.79 9.86 -22.44
C GLY A 5 -111.50 11.31 -22.82
N GLY A 6 -111.57 12.25 -21.86
CA GLY A 6 -111.41 13.68 -22.14
C GLY A 6 -109.98 14.09 -22.52
N ARG A 7 -108.97 13.44 -21.92
CA ARG A 7 -107.55 13.74 -22.20
C ARG A 7 -107.09 13.17 -23.55
N ALA A 8 -107.69 12.06 -24.00
CA ALA A 8 -107.45 11.49 -25.33
C ALA A 8 -108.18 12.26 -26.44
N ALA A 9 -109.36 12.82 -26.15
CA ALA A 9 -110.12 13.63 -27.09
C ALA A 9 -109.48 15.02 -27.32
N ALA A 10 -108.97 15.68 -26.27
CA ALA A 10 -108.25 16.94 -26.40
C ALA A 10 -106.95 16.79 -27.21
N LYS A 11 -106.24 15.67 -27.05
CA LYS A 11 -105.03 15.35 -27.85
C LYS A 11 -105.34 15.11 -29.33
N ARG A 12 -106.49 14.49 -29.65
CA ARG A 12 -106.95 14.28 -31.04
C ARG A 12 -107.47 15.56 -31.72
N GLN A 13 -107.97 16.54 -30.96
CA GLN A 13 -108.38 17.83 -31.52
C GLN A 13 -107.20 18.80 -31.76
N GLU A 14 -106.08 18.67 -31.05
CA GLU A 14 -104.83 19.37 -31.40
C GLU A 14 -104.14 18.77 -32.63
N GLU A 15 -104.33 17.48 -32.91
CA GLU A 15 -103.80 16.79 -34.11
C GLU A 15 -104.52 17.15 -35.43
N SER A 16 -105.63 17.89 -35.37
CA SER A 16 -106.47 18.25 -36.53
C SER A 16 -106.58 19.76 -36.80
N ARG A 17 -105.58 20.55 -36.37
CA ARG A 17 -105.30 21.85 -36.98
C ARG A 17 -104.33 21.64 -38.14
N GLU A 18 -104.77 21.94 -39.36
CA GLU A 18 -103.86 21.98 -40.50
C GLU A 18 -102.81 23.06 -40.26
N LEU A 19 -101.59 22.62 -39.96
CA LEU A 19 -100.44 23.48 -39.73
C LEU A 19 -100.17 24.34 -40.96
N SER A 20 -99.91 25.62 -40.75
CA SER A 20 -99.48 26.56 -41.79
C SER A 20 -98.22 26.05 -42.50
N GLU A 21 -98.00 26.39 -43.76
CA GLU A 21 -96.79 25.99 -44.50
C GLU A 21 -95.51 26.41 -43.78
N VAL A 22 -95.55 27.55 -43.08
CA VAL A 22 -94.47 28.03 -42.21
C VAL A 22 -94.28 27.13 -40.99
N GLU A 23 -95.37 26.71 -40.34
CA GLU A 23 -95.32 25.82 -39.16
C GLU A 23 -94.84 24.40 -39.54
N LYS A 24 -95.19 23.90 -40.73
CA LYS A 24 -94.67 22.64 -41.27
C LYS A 24 -93.17 22.73 -41.58
N ALA A 25 -92.73 23.85 -42.15
CA ALA A 25 -91.31 24.11 -42.40
C ALA A 25 -90.52 24.23 -41.09
N GLU A 26 -91.05 24.94 -40.09
CA GLU A 26 -90.44 25.05 -38.75
C GLU A 26 -90.35 23.71 -38.03
N GLN A 27 -91.39 22.87 -38.12
CA GLN A 27 -91.37 21.50 -37.58
C GLN A 27 -90.35 20.62 -38.30
N TYR A 28 -90.22 20.75 -39.62
CA TYR A 28 -89.21 20.04 -40.40
C TYR A 28 -87.79 20.45 -39.99
N VAL A 29 -87.51 21.75 -39.88
CA VAL A 29 -86.21 22.28 -39.45
C VAL A 29 -85.89 21.83 -38.02
N ARG A 30 -86.84 21.90 -37.09
CA ARG A 30 -86.67 21.35 -35.72
C ARG A 30 -86.42 19.85 -35.74
N GLY A 31 -87.12 19.10 -36.58
CA GLY A 31 -86.91 17.66 -36.72
C GLY A 31 -85.54 17.29 -37.29
N VAL A 32 -84.96 18.11 -38.17
CA VAL A 32 -83.58 17.95 -38.66
C VAL A 32 -82.58 18.33 -37.56
N GLN A 33 -82.80 19.43 -36.84
CA GLN A 33 -81.93 19.86 -35.73
C GLN A 33 -81.88 18.81 -34.62
N LEU A 34 -83.02 18.28 -34.18
CA LEU A 34 -83.08 17.23 -33.15
C LEU A 34 -82.43 15.93 -33.60
N ARG A 35 -82.52 15.58 -34.90
CA ARG A 35 -81.82 14.41 -35.46
C ARG A 35 -80.31 14.60 -35.44
N TYR A 36 -79.83 15.76 -35.88
CA TYR A 36 -78.41 16.11 -35.82
C TYR A 36 -77.88 16.15 -34.38
N GLU A 37 -78.64 16.72 -33.44
CA GLU A 37 -78.29 16.73 -32.02
C GLU A 37 -78.24 15.32 -31.45
N LYS A 38 -79.20 14.45 -31.79
CA LYS A 38 -79.21 13.04 -31.40
C LYS A 38 -77.99 12.30 -31.97
N GLU A 39 -77.68 12.47 -33.25
CA GLU A 39 -76.51 11.86 -33.88
C GLU A 39 -75.21 12.32 -33.20
N ARG A 40 -75.07 13.62 -32.93
CA ARG A 40 -73.91 14.17 -32.21
C ARG A 40 -73.81 13.65 -30.78
N LEU A 41 -74.94 13.42 -30.10
CA LEU A 41 -74.96 12.83 -28.77
C LEU A 41 -74.55 11.34 -28.81
N ILE A 42 -75.02 10.59 -29.81
CA ILE A 42 -74.63 9.19 -30.02
C ILE A 42 -73.14 9.09 -30.32
N GLU A 43 -72.61 9.92 -31.22
CA GLU A 43 -71.18 9.94 -31.55
C GLU A 43 -70.33 10.25 -30.31
N LYS A 44 -70.74 11.23 -29.50
CA LYS A 44 -70.07 11.53 -28.23
C LYS A 44 -70.13 10.35 -27.26
N MET A 45 -71.28 9.68 -27.16
CA MET A 45 -71.41 8.49 -26.33
C MET A 45 -70.47 7.37 -26.81
N GLU A 46 -70.44 7.08 -28.11
CA GLU A 46 -69.56 6.08 -28.70
C GLU A 46 -68.09 6.42 -28.44
N GLN A 47 -67.67 7.67 -28.66
CA GLN A 47 -66.31 8.13 -28.35
C GLN A 47 -65.97 7.96 -26.86
N THR A 48 -66.90 8.26 -25.95
CA THR A 48 -66.67 8.07 -24.51
C THR A 48 -66.55 6.59 -24.14
N VAL A 49 -67.36 5.72 -24.77
CA VAL A 49 -67.30 4.27 -24.54
C VAL A 49 -65.99 3.71 -25.09
N THR A 50 -65.58 4.10 -26.30
CA THR A 50 -64.29 3.65 -26.86
C THR A 50 -63.11 4.13 -26.04
N ALA A 51 -63.13 5.38 -25.58
CA ALA A 51 -62.08 5.93 -24.72
C ALA A 51 -62.02 5.19 -23.37
N PHE A 52 -63.17 4.86 -22.79
CA PHE A 52 -63.25 4.05 -21.57
C PHE A 52 -62.70 2.64 -21.79
N ASP A 53 -63.10 1.97 -22.87
CA ASP A 53 -62.61 0.62 -23.22
C ASP A 53 -61.09 0.61 -23.46
N GLU A 54 -60.55 1.64 -24.12
CA GLU A 54 -59.12 1.82 -24.29
C GLU A 54 -58.39 2.04 -22.96
N ALA A 55 -58.94 2.87 -22.08
CA ALA A 55 -58.40 3.08 -20.73
C ALA A 55 -58.38 1.77 -19.94
N VAL A 56 -59.46 0.97 -19.99
CA VAL A 56 -59.53 -0.34 -19.34
C VAL A 56 -58.51 -1.31 -19.95
N ARG A 57 -58.33 -1.33 -21.28
CA ARG A 57 -57.30 -2.16 -21.94
C ARG A 57 -55.89 -1.75 -21.52
N ASN A 58 -55.62 -0.45 -21.39
CA ASN A 58 -54.33 0.06 -20.95
C ASN A 58 -54.06 -0.32 -19.48
N LEU A 59 -55.03 -0.12 -18.58
CA LEU A 59 -54.93 -0.55 -17.19
C LEU A 59 -54.70 -2.06 -17.06
N ARG A 60 -55.35 -2.88 -17.91
CA ARG A 60 -55.09 -4.33 -17.92
C ARG A 60 -53.65 -4.65 -18.35
N ARG A 61 -53.11 -3.98 -19.37
CA ARG A 61 -51.71 -4.16 -19.80
C ARG A 61 -50.73 -3.76 -18.70
N GLU A 62 -50.99 -2.64 -18.03
CA GLU A 62 -50.18 -2.16 -16.91
C GLU A 62 -50.24 -3.14 -15.74
N ARG A 63 -51.43 -3.63 -15.38
CA ARG A 63 -51.59 -4.66 -14.35
C ARG A 63 -50.74 -5.89 -14.65
N PHE A 64 -50.81 -6.45 -15.87
CA PHE A 64 -50.01 -7.64 -16.22
C PHE A 64 -48.51 -7.37 -16.14
N ARG A 65 -48.07 -6.17 -16.52
CA ARG A 65 -46.66 -5.76 -16.37
C ARG A 65 -46.26 -5.70 -14.89
N LEU A 66 -47.06 -5.01 -14.07
CA LEU A 66 -46.80 -4.86 -12.64
C LEU A 66 -46.84 -6.19 -11.90
N ASP A 67 -47.79 -7.08 -12.24
CA ASP A 67 -47.86 -8.43 -11.67
C ASP A 67 -46.57 -9.23 -11.99
N GLY A 68 -46.06 -9.13 -13.23
CA GLY A 68 -44.79 -9.74 -13.61
C GLY A 68 -43.58 -9.15 -12.87
N ASP A 69 -43.50 -7.82 -12.79
CA ASP A 69 -42.44 -7.09 -12.10
C ASP A 69 -42.45 -7.41 -10.58
N LEU A 70 -43.63 -7.51 -9.97
CA LEU A 70 -43.82 -7.85 -8.56
C LEU A 70 -43.34 -9.28 -8.26
N GLN A 71 -43.75 -10.26 -9.07
CA GLN A 71 -43.30 -11.65 -8.90
C GLN A 71 -41.80 -11.77 -9.11
N MET A 72 -41.23 -11.05 -10.08
CA MET A 72 -39.78 -11.00 -10.28
C MET A 72 -39.06 -10.41 -9.05
N ALA A 73 -39.60 -9.33 -8.47
CA ALA A 73 -39.05 -8.72 -7.27
C ALA A 73 -39.12 -9.67 -6.06
N HIS A 74 -40.22 -10.40 -5.88
CA HIS A 74 -40.35 -11.42 -4.84
C HIS A 74 -39.34 -12.55 -5.00
N LEU A 75 -39.18 -13.09 -6.21
CA LEU A 75 -38.21 -14.15 -6.49
C LEU A 75 -36.77 -13.66 -6.29
N ARG A 76 -36.48 -12.43 -6.70
CA ARG A 76 -35.18 -11.80 -6.45
C ARG A 76 -34.92 -11.61 -4.95
N MET A 77 -35.93 -11.22 -4.18
CA MET A 77 -35.81 -11.11 -2.73
C MET A 77 -35.49 -12.47 -2.08
N LEU A 78 -36.10 -13.56 -2.57
CA LEU A 78 -35.79 -14.91 -2.10
C LEU A 78 -34.35 -15.31 -2.40
N VAL A 79 -33.85 -15.02 -3.61
CA VAL A 79 -32.44 -15.26 -3.99
C VAL A 79 -31.50 -14.46 -3.08
N LEU A 80 -31.76 -13.16 -2.89
CA LEU A 80 -30.96 -12.32 -2.00
C LEU A 80 -30.98 -12.81 -0.55
N LEU A 81 -32.10 -13.35 -0.07
CA LEU A 81 -32.20 -13.93 1.25
C LEU A 81 -31.36 -15.22 1.37
N GLN A 82 -31.36 -16.07 0.34
CA GLN A 82 -30.52 -17.27 0.27
C GLN A 82 -29.03 -16.89 0.23
N GLU A 83 -28.65 -15.92 -0.61
CA GLU A 83 -27.31 -15.34 -0.67
C GLU A 83 -26.88 -14.80 0.71
N LEU A 84 -27.72 -14.00 1.36
CA LEU A 84 -27.42 -13.42 2.66
C LEU A 84 -27.23 -14.49 3.75
N ARG A 85 -28.01 -15.57 3.73
CA ARG A 85 -27.84 -16.68 4.69
C ARG A 85 -26.48 -17.36 4.50
N LEU A 86 -26.12 -17.68 3.26
CA LEU A 86 -24.81 -18.26 2.94
C LEU A 86 -23.66 -17.30 3.30
N LEU A 87 -23.80 -16.02 2.97
CA LEU A 87 -22.78 -15.02 3.32
C LEU A 87 -22.59 -14.88 4.82
N LYS A 88 -23.65 -14.92 5.63
CA LYS A 88 -23.54 -14.90 7.10
C LYS A 88 -22.82 -16.13 7.66
N GLU A 89 -23.00 -17.30 7.05
CA GLU A 89 -22.26 -18.50 7.43
C GLU A 89 -20.78 -18.39 7.07
N PHE A 90 -20.47 -17.80 5.91
CA PHE A 90 -19.10 -17.58 5.48
C PHE A 90 -18.39 -16.46 6.24
N GLU A 91 -19.09 -15.40 6.64
CA GLU A 91 -18.56 -14.26 7.38
C GLU A 91 -17.84 -14.71 8.66
N LYS A 92 -18.42 -15.67 9.39
CA LYS A 92 -17.76 -16.23 10.59
C LYS A 92 -16.41 -16.87 10.26
N ARG A 93 -16.35 -17.67 9.20
CA ARG A 93 -15.12 -18.36 8.78
C ARG A 93 -14.11 -17.39 8.19
N ASP A 94 -14.56 -16.43 7.37
CA ASP A 94 -13.74 -15.33 6.83
C ASP A 94 -13.09 -14.55 8.00
N ASN A 95 -13.88 -14.15 9.00
CA ASN A 95 -13.35 -13.43 10.18
C ASN A 95 -12.31 -14.26 10.94
N THR A 96 -12.53 -15.58 11.10
CA THR A 96 -11.51 -16.43 11.74
C THR A 96 -10.23 -16.57 10.92
N LEU A 97 -10.31 -16.63 9.59
CA LEU A 97 -9.14 -16.71 8.73
C LEU A 97 -8.38 -15.39 8.67
N VAL A 98 -9.09 -14.26 8.65
CA VAL A 98 -8.51 -12.92 8.73
C VAL A 98 -7.79 -12.74 10.07
N ALA A 99 -8.43 -13.06 11.20
CA ALA A 99 -7.79 -12.97 12.51
C ALA A 99 -6.53 -13.87 12.63
N LYS A 100 -6.57 -15.07 12.05
CA LYS A 100 -5.38 -15.95 11.97
C LYS A 100 -4.26 -15.34 11.14
N LEU A 101 -4.58 -14.77 9.99
CA LEU A 101 -3.60 -14.14 9.10
C LEU A 101 -2.99 -12.88 9.72
N ASP A 102 -3.80 -12.06 10.38
CA ASP A 102 -3.32 -10.86 11.09
C ASP A 102 -2.42 -11.24 12.26
N GLY A 103 -2.83 -12.22 13.09
CA GLY A 103 -1.98 -12.72 14.18
C GLY A 103 -0.64 -13.28 13.67
N LYS A 104 -0.63 -14.03 12.57
CA LYS A 104 0.62 -14.52 11.96
C LYS A 104 1.49 -13.43 11.35
N ARG A 105 0.88 -12.34 10.88
CA ARG A 105 1.61 -11.15 10.39
C ARG A 105 2.25 -10.38 11.53
N GLU A 106 1.54 -10.22 12.64
CA GLU A 106 2.07 -9.61 13.86
C GLU A 106 3.24 -10.44 14.43
N GLU A 107 3.07 -11.76 14.58
CA GLU A 107 4.16 -12.67 15.00
C GLU A 107 5.39 -12.54 14.09
N LYS A 108 5.19 -12.46 12.77
CA LYS A 108 6.30 -12.27 11.82
C LYS A 108 6.95 -10.89 11.97
N ALA A 109 6.16 -9.83 12.14
CA ALA A 109 6.69 -8.48 12.34
C ALA A 109 7.58 -8.42 13.60
N ASP A 110 7.16 -9.07 14.68
CA ASP A 110 7.95 -9.17 15.91
C ASP A 110 9.26 -9.92 15.71
N VAL A 111 9.25 -11.03 14.97
CA VAL A 111 10.47 -11.78 14.64
C VAL A 111 11.41 -10.94 13.77
N VAL A 112 10.89 -10.22 12.80
CA VAL A 112 11.68 -9.33 11.93
C VAL A 112 12.26 -8.15 12.72
N ALA A 113 11.50 -7.55 13.63
CA ALA A 113 11.99 -6.50 14.53
C ALA A 113 13.13 -7.03 15.41
N LYS A 114 12.95 -8.18 16.07
CA LYS A 114 14.00 -8.84 16.86
C LYS A 114 15.24 -9.18 16.02
N MET A 115 15.07 -9.59 14.77
CA MET A 115 16.19 -9.81 13.85
C MET A 115 16.95 -8.52 13.53
N ALA A 116 16.25 -7.40 13.33
CA ALA A 116 16.86 -6.09 13.09
C ALA A 116 17.66 -5.63 14.31
N ASP A 117 17.09 -5.73 15.51
CA ASP A 117 17.76 -5.39 16.77
C ASP A 117 19.02 -6.24 17.00
N CYS A 118 18.94 -7.56 16.75
CA CYS A 118 20.10 -8.45 16.83
C CYS A 118 21.18 -8.09 15.80
N GLN A 119 20.80 -7.62 14.61
CA GLN A 119 21.75 -7.18 13.58
C GLN A 119 22.43 -5.87 13.98
N GLU A 120 21.70 -4.92 14.55
CA GLU A 120 22.26 -3.66 15.05
C GLU A 120 23.24 -3.92 16.20
N LYS A 121 22.86 -4.75 17.18
CA LYS A 121 23.75 -5.18 18.27
C LYS A 121 25.02 -5.86 17.74
N LEU A 122 24.90 -6.73 16.73
CA LEU A 122 26.06 -7.36 16.09
C LEU A 122 26.97 -6.34 15.41
N ALA A 123 26.40 -5.34 14.72
CA ALA A 123 27.16 -4.29 14.06
C ALA A 123 27.89 -3.41 15.08
N ALA A 124 27.22 -3.03 16.17
CA ALA A 124 27.81 -2.25 17.26
C ALA A 124 28.98 -2.99 17.93
N ARG A 125 28.81 -4.27 18.28
CA ARG A 125 29.88 -5.08 18.87
C ARG A 125 31.06 -5.30 17.92
N LYS A 126 30.81 -5.49 16.61
CA LYS A 126 31.88 -5.56 15.62
C LYS A 126 32.65 -4.24 15.51
N ALA A 127 31.95 -3.10 15.53
CA ALA A 127 32.59 -1.79 15.52
C ALA A 127 33.42 -1.53 16.79
N GLU A 128 33.00 -2.06 17.96
CA GLU A 128 33.80 -2.04 19.20
C GLU A 128 35.06 -2.91 19.08
N ILE A 129 34.96 -4.09 18.47
CA ILE A 129 36.12 -4.95 18.16
C ILE A 129 37.09 -4.23 17.21
N ASP A 130 36.60 -3.54 16.17
CA ASP A 130 37.45 -2.83 15.21
C ASP A 130 38.15 -1.60 15.85
N LYS A 131 37.56 -1.01 16.91
CA LYS A 131 38.17 0.08 17.69
C LYS A 131 39.29 -0.42 18.60
N LEU A 132 39.20 -1.66 19.08
CA LEU A 132 40.26 -2.30 19.85
C LEU A 132 41.41 -2.62 18.90
N ASN A 133 42.47 -1.82 18.98
CA ASN A 133 43.56 -1.87 18.04
C ASN A 133 44.80 -2.45 18.73
N PRO A 134 44.94 -3.79 18.81
CA PRO A 134 46.06 -4.43 19.51
C PRO A 134 47.41 -4.02 18.91
N ARG A 135 47.42 -3.56 17.65
CA ARG A 135 48.59 -3.00 16.97
C ARG A 135 49.14 -1.74 17.63
N GLN A 136 48.34 -0.95 18.33
CA GLN A 136 48.80 0.25 19.03
C GLN A 136 49.74 -0.12 20.19
N VAL A 137 49.39 -1.13 20.98
CA VAL A 137 50.24 -1.60 22.08
C VAL A 137 51.54 -2.20 21.56
N PHE A 138 51.49 -2.92 20.42
CA PHE A 138 52.71 -3.40 19.73
C PHE A 138 53.56 -2.25 19.15
N ALA A 139 52.94 -1.17 18.66
CA ALA A 139 53.64 0.00 18.14
C ALA A 139 54.28 0.85 19.26
N GLU A 140 53.60 1.01 20.39
CA GLU A 140 54.12 1.66 21.59
C GLU A 140 55.33 0.89 22.15
N PHE A 141 55.23 -0.45 22.19
CA PHE A 141 56.37 -1.31 22.54
C PHE A 141 57.55 -1.12 21.57
N GLY A 142 57.28 -1.05 20.26
CA GLY A 142 58.32 -0.83 19.23
C GLY A 142 58.96 0.57 19.28
N GLN A 143 58.26 1.59 19.78
CA GLN A 143 58.81 2.93 19.99
C GLN A 143 59.68 3.02 21.25
N LEU A 144 59.27 2.33 22.33
CA LEU A 144 59.98 2.31 23.60
C LEU A 144 61.21 1.39 23.58
N VAL A 145 61.16 0.31 22.81
CA VAL A 145 62.27 -0.63 22.64
C VAL A 145 62.60 -0.80 21.15
N PRO A 146 63.38 0.12 20.55
CA PRO A 146 63.88 -0.04 19.19
C PRO A 146 64.78 -1.27 19.03
N GLU A 147 64.88 -1.83 17.82
CA GLU A 147 65.70 -3.02 17.50
C GLU A 147 67.21 -2.83 17.77
N THR A 148 67.65 -1.59 18.01
CA THR A 148 69.03 -1.23 18.38
C THR A 148 69.36 -1.43 19.86
N ASN A 149 68.38 -1.77 20.71
CA ASN A 149 68.60 -2.00 22.14
C ASN A 149 69.17 -3.40 22.43
N LYS A 150 70.23 -3.46 23.25
CA LYS A 150 70.91 -4.72 23.64
C LYS A 150 70.02 -5.73 24.36
N PHE A 151 68.90 -5.28 24.93
CA PHE A 151 67.95 -6.10 25.69
C PHE A 151 66.61 -6.33 24.95
N HIS A 152 66.54 -5.96 23.65
CA HIS A 152 65.30 -6.04 22.87
C HIS A 152 64.70 -7.46 22.85
N GLU A 153 65.50 -8.51 22.65
CA GLU A 153 65.00 -9.90 22.66
C GLU A 153 64.45 -10.35 24.03
N GLN A 154 65.08 -9.92 25.13
CA GLN A 154 64.63 -10.26 26.49
C GLN A 154 63.34 -9.52 26.86
N LEU A 155 63.25 -8.22 26.55
CA LEU A 155 62.05 -7.42 26.78
C LEU A 155 60.89 -7.84 25.86
N LEU A 156 61.19 -8.28 24.63
CA LEU A 156 60.19 -8.83 23.70
C LEU A 156 59.64 -10.19 24.21
N ARG A 157 60.47 -11.03 24.84
CA ARG A 157 60.01 -12.26 25.51
C ARG A 157 59.11 -11.96 26.70
N LEU A 158 59.50 -11.02 27.57
CA LEU A 158 58.69 -10.58 28.72
C LEU A 158 57.34 -10.00 28.27
N PHE A 159 57.34 -9.11 27.28
CA PHE A 159 56.12 -8.52 26.72
C PHE A 159 55.19 -9.57 26.09
N LYS A 160 55.72 -10.60 25.43
CA LYS A 160 54.94 -11.67 24.79
C LYS A 160 54.48 -12.77 25.75
N LYS A 161 55.14 -12.97 26.90
CA LYS A 161 54.82 -14.02 27.87
C LYS A 161 53.41 -13.78 28.47
N LYS A 162 52.50 -14.72 28.28
CA LYS A 162 51.14 -14.68 28.85
C LYS A 162 51.20 -15.14 30.30
N ILE A 163 50.86 -14.27 31.25
CA ILE A 163 50.66 -14.66 32.65
C ILE A 163 49.22 -15.13 32.81
N LYS A 164 49.01 -16.26 33.49
CA LYS A 164 47.68 -16.66 33.98
C LYS A 164 47.27 -15.65 35.05
N ARG A 165 46.37 -14.73 34.71
CA ARG A 165 45.72 -13.87 35.69
C ARG A 165 44.66 -14.70 36.42
N GLN A 166 44.80 -14.84 37.73
CA GLN A 166 43.67 -15.25 38.56
C GLN A 166 42.64 -14.12 38.48
N LYS A 167 41.42 -14.44 38.00
CA LYS A 167 40.30 -13.49 37.99
C LYS A 167 40.13 -12.93 39.40
N LYS A 168 40.48 -11.66 39.60
CA LYS A 168 40.16 -10.93 40.81
C LYS A 168 38.63 -10.85 40.88
N LYS A 169 38.01 -11.68 41.72
CA LYS A 169 36.59 -11.58 42.07
C LYS A 169 36.36 -10.15 42.57
N VAL A 170 35.74 -9.32 41.74
CA VAL A 170 35.17 -8.05 42.19
C VAL A 170 33.96 -8.43 43.02
N LEU A 171 34.16 -8.51 44.35
CA LEU A 171 33.10 -8.50 45.34
C LEU A 171 32.32 -7.20 45.16
N LYS A 172 31.14 -7.31 44.56
CA LYS A 172 30.15 -6.24 44.54
C LYS A 172 29.22 -6.49 45.71
N GLU A 173 29.54 -5.87 46.85
CA GLU A 173 28.66 -5.81 48.01
C GLU A 173 27.50 -4.81 47.76
N GLY A 174 26.29 -5.21 48.15
CA GLY A 174 25.09 -4.38 48.30
C GLY A 174 24.18 -4.32 47.06
N ASP A 175 23.07 -5.05 47.02
CA ASP A 175 21.84 -4.73 47.76
C ASP A 175 20.83 -5.91 47.62
N GLU A 176 20.03 -6.11 48.66
CA GLU A 176 19.07 -7.21 48.83
C GLU A 176 17.80 -7.01 47.97
N GLU A 177 17.26 -8.11 47.42
CA GLU A 177 15.85 -8.56 47.57
C GLU A 177 15.40 -9.45 46.40
N GLY A 178 14.82 -10.62 46.74
CA GLY A 178 13.67 -11.16 46.00
C GLY A 178 13.85 -12.45 45.19
N GLU A 179 13.70 -13.59 45.89
CA GLU A 179 12.91 -14.78 45.49
C GLU A 179 13.37 -15.71 44.34
N GLU A 180 13.82 -16.90 44.78
CA GLU A 180 13.44 -18.26 44.37
C GLU A 180 12.97 -18.54 42.92
N GLU A 181 13.68 -19.44 42.23
CA GLU A 181 13.13 -20.74 41.82
C GLU A 181 14.26 -21.67 41.32
N GLU A 182 14.31 -22.87 41.89
CA GLU A 182 15.14 -24.00 41.45
C GLU A 182 14.58 -24.64 40.18
N GLU A 183 15.44 -25.20 39.33
CA GLU A 183 15.38 -26.60 38.85
C GLU A 183 16.60 -26.94 37.98
N GLU A 184 17.41 -27.88 38.50
CA GLU A 184 17.90 -29.11 37.85
C GLU A 184 18.35 -29.07 36.37
N SER A 185 19.65 -29.28 36.15
CA SER A 185 20.12 -30.20 35.10
C SER A 185 21.51 -30.73 35.45
N ASP A 186 21.51 -31.97 35.89
CA ASP A 186 22.62 -32.92 35.94
C ASP A 186 23.16 -33.20 34.52
N ASP A 187 24.46 -33.03 34.31
CA ASP A 187 25.24 -33.82 33.34
C ASP A 187 26.71 -33.77 33.77
N ASP A 188 27.13 -34.89 34.37
CA ASP A 188 28.51 -35.28 34.58
C ASP A 188 29.30 -35.23 33.27
N ASP A 189 30.44 -34.53 33.25
CA ASP A 189 31.56 -34.93 32.41
C ASP A 189 32.87 -34.72 33.18
N ASP A 190 33.39 -35.87 33.59
CA ASP A 190 34.69 -36.15 34.16
C ASP A 190 35.81 -35.67 33.21
N MET A 191 36.64 -34.74 33.68
CA MET A 191 37.97 -34.51 33.13
C MET A 191 38.98 -34.48 34.29
N SER A 192 39.31 -35.69 34.74
CA SER A 192 40.63 -36.15 35.17
C SER A 192 41.76 -35.10 35.13
N ASP A 193 42.21 -34.74 36.33
CA ASP A 193 43.59 -34.73 36.80
C ASP A 193 44.68 -34.75 35.70
N LEU A 194 45.28 -33.59 35.45
CA LEU A 194 46.57 -33.44 34.79
C LEU A 194 47.36 -32.36 35.53
N ASP A 195 48.14 -32.83 36.50
CA ASP A 195 49.43 -32.31 36.95
C ASP A 195 49.55 -30.78 37.00
N GLU A 196 49.23 -30.22 38.17
CA GLU A 196 49.77 -28.95 38.64
C GLU A 196 51.29 -29.10 38.86
N GLU A 197 52.06 -29.04 37.77
CA GLU A 197 53.43 -28.56 37.88
C GLU A 197 53.34 -27.06 38.19
N GLU A 198 53.59 -26.72 39.45
CA GLU A 198 53.99 -25.39 39.89
C GLU A 198 55.20 -24.95 39.06
N GLU A 199 54.96 -24.29 37.92
CA GLU A 199 55.99 -23.50 37.26
C GLU A 199 56.34 -22.36 38.22
N GLU A 200 57.47 -22.55 38.92
CA GLU A 200 58.16 -21.60 39.77
C GLU A 200 57.94 -20.16 39.27
N GLU A 201 57.44 -19.31 40.16
CA GLU A 201 57.53 -17.87 40.03
C GLU A 201 59.02 -17.50 39.91
N GLU A 202 59.57 -17.55 38.70
CA GLU A 202 60.84 -16.91 38.40
C GLU A 202 60.63 -15.41 38.64
N GLU A 203 61.02 -14.97 39.85
CA GLU A 203 61.11 -13.57 40.24
C GLU A 203 61.73 -12.78 39.10
N GLU A 204 60.93 -11.88 38.56
CA GLU A 204 61.19 -11.10 37.37
C GLU A 204 62.29 -10.07 37.67
N PHE A 205 63.53 -10.53 37.74
CA PHE A 205 64.68 -9.69 38.06
C PHE A 205 65.01 -8.80 36.85
N CYS A 206 65.01 -7.49 37.07
CA CYS A 206 65.44 -6.50 36.09
C CYS A 206 66.82 -6.92 35.53
N PRO A 207 66.98 -7.09 34.21
CA PRO A 207 68.24 -7.51 33.62
C PRO A 207 69.38 -6.58 34.08
N PRO A 208 70.53 -7.10 34.51
CA PRO A 208 71.61 -6.26 35.03
C PRO A 208 72.10 -5.28 33.95
N GLY A 209 71.73 -4.01 34.09
CA GLY A 209 72.03 -2.93 33.14
C GLY A 209 70.85 -2.35 32.35
N CYS A 210 69.61 -2.78 32.61
CA CYS A 210 68.41 -2.13 32.08
C CYS A 210 67.96 -0.99 33.03
N ASP A 211 67.49 0.13 32.47
CA ASP A 211 66.93 1.22 33.27
C ASP A 211 65.63 0.74 33.95
N PRO A 212 65.52 0.79 35.30
CA PRO A 212 64.34 0.34 36.03
C PRO A 212 63.03 0.94 35.51
N ALA A 213 63.06 2.20 35.04
CA ALA A 213 61.90 2.88 34.48
C ALA A 213 61.42 2.25 33.15
N LEU A 214 62.34 1.70 32.36
CA LEU A 214 62.04 1.08 31.06
C LEU A 214 61.46 -0.32 31.24
N TYR A 215 61.86 -1.01 32.31
CA TYR A 215 61.33 -2.30 32.73
C TYR A 215 59.86 -2.18 33.21
N GLU A 216 59.58 -1.22 34.11
CA GLU A 216 58.23 -0.95 34.60
C GLU A 216 57.27 -0.59 33.45
N GLN A 217 57.73 0.24 32.50
CA GLN A 217 56.93 0.61 31.32
C GLN A 217 56.62 -0.57 30.39
N VAL A 218 57.53 -1.55 30.27
CA VAL A 218 57.28 -2.78 29.49
C VAL A 218 56.29 -3.70 30.21
N CYS A 219 56.33 -3.76 31.54
CA CYS A 219 55.35 -4.49 32.35
C CYS A 219 53.95 -3.85 32.26
N GLU A 220 53.85 -2.52 32.33
CA GLU A 220 52.58 -1.81 32.12
C GLU A 220 52.01 -2.04 30.71
N LEU A 221 52.85 -2.05 29.67
CA LEU A 221 52.40 -2.35 28.30
C LEU A 221 51.93 -3.80 28.13
N ARG A 222 52.54 -4.74 28.87
CA ARG A 222 52.10 -6.13 28.91
C ARG A 222 50.74 -6.26 29.58
N GLU A 223 50.51 -5.56 30.70
CA GLU A 223 49.21 -5.53 31.35
C GLU A 223 48.13 -4.92 30.43
N LYS A 224 48.42 -3.79 29.79
CA LYS A 224 47.53 -3.17 28.79
C LYS A 224 47.23 -4.11 27.62
N ARG A 225 48.20 -4.92 27.17
CA ARG A 225 47.98 -5.94 26.14
C ARG A 225 47.04 -7.04 26.61
N LEU A 226 47.27 -7.57 27.82
CA LEU A 226 46.44 -8.64 28.38
C LEU A 226 45.00 -8.16 28.65
N ASP A 227 44.82 -6.92 29.13
CA ASP A 227 43.51 -6.29 29.28
C ASP A 227 42.78 -6.18 27.94
N GLN A 228 43.48 -5.74 26.88
CA GLN A 228 42.90 -5.67 25.54
C GLN A 228 42.58 -7.06 24.95
N GLU A 229 43.41 -8.08 25.20
CA GLU A 229 43.16 -9.46 24.77
C GLU A 229 41.95 -10.08 25.50
N GLU A 230 41.79 -9.85 26.81
CA GLU A 230 40.63 -10.29 27.58
C GLU A 230 39.33 -9.63 27.09
N VAL A 231 39.36 -8.30 26.93
CA VAL A 231 38.22 -7.52 26.41
C VAL A 231 37.85 -7.95 24.98
N LEU A 232 38.84 -8.20 24.11
CA LEU A 232 38.61 -8.76 22.77
C LEU A 232 37.97 -10.15 22.84
N GLY A 233 38.43 -11.01 23.75
CA GLY A 233 37.88 -12.34 23.97
C GLY A 233 36.42 -12.31 24.44
N GLU A 234 36.07 -11.39 25.36
CA GLU A 234 34.69 -11.18 25.82
C GLU A 234 33.77 -10.67 24.69
N PHE A 235 34.24 -9.69 23.90
CA PHE A 235 33.49 -9.19 22.75
C PHE A 235 33.32 -10.26 21.66
N GLN A 236 34.33 -11.08 21.41
CA GLN A 236 34.23 -12.20 20.46
C GLN A 236 33.19 -13.22 20.91
N LYS A 237 33.18 -13.62 22.18
CA LYS A 237 32.14 -14.50 22.75
C LYS A 237 30.74 -13.89 22.62
N ALA A 238 30.59 -12.59 22.90
CA ALA A 238 29.31 -11.89 22.74
C ALA A 238 28.85 -11.85 21.28
N VAL A 239 29.78 -11.66 20.32
CA VAL A 239 29.47 -11.71 18.89
C VAL A 239 29.04 -13.10 18.44
N GLU A 240 29.67 -14.17 18.96
CA GLU A 240 29.27 -15.55 18.65
C GLU A 240 27.89 -15.89 19.22
N ALA A 241 27.59 -15.47 20.45
CA ALA A 241 26.26 -15.61 21.04
C ALA A 241 25.18 -14.91 20.19
N LEU A 242 25.41 -13.64 19.83
CA LEU A 242 24.47 -12.88 18.98
C LEU A 242 24.32 -13.47 17.56
N LYS A 243 25.37 -14.10 17.01
CA LYS A 243 25.27 -14.84 15.74
C LYS A 243 24.35 -16.05 15.88
N LYS A 244 24.49 -16.84 16.96
CA LYS A 244 23.63 -18.00 17.25
C LYS A 244 22.17 -17.58 17.41
N ASP A 245 21.92 -16.48 18.12
CA ASP A 245 20.58 -15.91 18.29
C ASP A 245 19.98 -15.48 16.95
N LYS A 246 20.76 -14.78 16.10
CA LYS A 246 20.35 -14.40 14.75
C LYS A 246 19.97 -15.61 13.91
N GLU A 247 20.77 -16.67 13.93
CA GLU A 247 20.46 -17.91 13.19
C GLU A 247 19.16 -18.56 13.67
N SER A 248 18.90 -18.55 14.98
CA SER A 248 17.65 -19.06 15.56
C SER A 248 16.44 -18.24 15.08
N LEU A 249 16.55 -16.91 15.04
CA LEU A 249 15.49 -16.01 14.57
C LEU A 249 15.25 -16.18 13.07
N VAL A 250 16.29 -16.36 12.25
CA VAL A 250 16.16 -16.64 10.81
C VAL A 250 15.43 -17.97 10.57
N LYS A 251 15.66 -19.00 11.39
CA LYS A 251 14.90 -20.25 11.31
C LYS A 251 13.42 -20.02 11.66
N LYS A 252 13.14 -19.25 12.72
CA LYS A 252 11.76 -18.88 13.11
C LYS A 252 11.05 -18.09 12.01
N ASP A 253 11.72 -17.13 11.38
CA ASP A 253 11.18 -16.33 10.26
C ASP A 253 10.78 -17.22 9.07
N LYS A 254 11.62 -18.20 8.69
CA LYS A 254 11.28 -19.17 7.64
C LYS A 254 10.06 -20.03 7.97
N VAL A 255 9.91 -20.43 9.23
CA VAL A 255 8.73 -21.19 9.69
C VAL A 255 7.48 -20.31 9.65
N MET A 256 7.58 -19.05 10.06
CA MET A 256 6.48 -18.08 9.96
C MET A 256 6.09 -17.79 8.51
N ASP A 257 7.06 -17.69 7.60
CA ASP A 257 6.82 -17.56 6.16
C ASP A 257 6.07 -18.75 5.59
N ALA A 258 6.42 -19.98 5.99
CA ALA A 258 5.70 -21.17 5.58
C ALA A 258 4.26 -21.18 6.13
N ALA A 259 4.07 -20.81 7.40
CA ALA A 259 2.76 -20.73 8.04
C ALA A 259 1.85 -19.65 7.41
N LEU A 260 2.42 -18.49 7.04
CA LEU A 260 1.70 -17.44 6.32
C LEU A 260 1.27 -17.92 4.93
N LYS A 261 2.17 -18.53 4.16
CA LYS A 261 1.84 -19.11 2.85
C LYS A 261 0.75 -20.17 2.94
N GLN A 262 0.79 -21.01 3.98
CA GLN A 262 -0.26 -22.00 4.22
C GLN A 262 -1.61 -21.32 4.50
N THR A 263 -1.63 -20.31 5.37
CA THR A 263 -2.85 -19.58 5.71
C THR A 263 -3.42 -18.83 4.50
N GLU A 264 -2.56 -18.24 3.66
CA GLU A 264 -2.95 -17.62 2.39
C GLU A 264 -3.55 -18.65 1.42
N ALA A 265 -2.98 -19.85 1.33
CA ALA A 265 -3.53 -20.94 0.51
C ALA A 265 -4.90 -21.40 1.05
N GLU A 266 -5.06 -21.53 2.36
CA GLU A 266 -6.34 -21.86 3.00
C GLU A 266 -7.41 -20.80 2.69
N ILE A 267 -7.05 -19.50 2.72
CA ILE A 267 -7.94 -18.40 2.33
C ILE A 267 -8.33 -18.53 0.86
N GLN A 268 -7.39 -18.79 -0.05
CA GLN A 268 -7.70 -18.95 -1.48
C GLN A 268 -8.64 -20.14 -1.74
N GLN A 269 -8.40 -21.26 -1.07
CA GLN A 269 -9.29 -22.43 -1.13
C GLN A 269 -10.69 -22.08 -0.61
N PHE A 270 -10.76 -21.34 0.50
CA PHE A 270 -12.03 -20.90 1.06
C PHE A 270 -12.78 -19.92 0.15
N GLN A 271 -12.10 -18.98 -0.48
CA GLN A 271 -12.70 -18.07 -1.47
C GLN A 271 -13.22 -18.84 -2.69
N THR A 272 -12.48 -19.85 -3.15
CA THR A 272 -12.92 -20.72 -4.25
C THR A 272 -14.16 -21.52 -3.86
N PHE A 273 -14.20 -22.06 -2.65
CA PHE A 273 -15.36 -22.76 -2.09
C PHE A 273 -16.57 -21.83 -1.94
N LYS A 274 -16.37 -20.60 -1.45
CA LYS A 274 -17.40 -19.56 -1.36
C LYS A 274 -17.97 -19.24 -2.73
N GLN A 275 -17.12 -19.06 -3.74
CA GLN A 275 -17.56 -18.83 -5.12
C GLN A 275 -18.37 -20.01 -5.68
N GLN A 276 -17.94 -21.25 -5.43
CA GLN A 276 -18.68 -22.45 -5.85
C GLN A 276 -20.07 -22.48 -5.21
N ARG A 277 -20.16 -22.22 -3.90
CA ARG A 277 -21.43 -22.22 -3.17
C ARG A 277 -22.36 -21.08 -3.58
N LEU A 278 -21.82 -19.90 -3.87
CA LEU A 278 -22.62 -18.80 -4.42
C LEU A 278 -23.09 -19.10 -5.85
N ASN A 279 -22.30 -19.81 -6.65
CA ASN A 279 -22.68 -20.21 -8.00
C ASN A 279 -23.77 -21.30 -8.04
N GLU A 280 -23.97 -22.04 -6.96
CA GLU A 280 -25.09 -22.99 -6.81
C GLU A 280 -26.44 -22.28 -6.64
N LEU A 281 -26.44 -20.98 -6.35
CA LEU A 281 -27.68 -20.21 -6.20
C LEU A 281 -28.31 -19.95 -7.57
N HIS A 282 -29.54 -20.41 -7.72
CA HIS A 282 -30.30 -20.23 -8.94
C HIS A 282 -30.83 -18.80 -9.05
N VAL A 283 -30.36 -18.09 -10.07
CA VAL A 283 -30.89 -16.76 -10.41
C VAL A 283 -32.14 -16.91 -11.28
N VAL A 284 -33.24 -16.31 -10.84
CA VAL A 284 -34.49 -16.32 -11.59
C VAL A 284 -34.57 -15.12 -12.54
N ILE A 285 -34.84 -15.39 -13.82
CA ILE A 285 -34.99 -14.36 -14.85
C ILE A 285 -36.34 -14.53 -15.53
N THR A 286 -37.09 -13.44 -15.65
CA THR A 286 -38.32 -13.40 -16.44
C THR A 286 -37.97 -13.06 -17.89
N LEU A 287 -38.35 -13.94 -18.81
CA LEU A 287 -38.16 -13.75 -20.23
C LEU A 287 -39.51 -13.56 -20.90
N LYS A 288 -39.60 -12.57 -21.79
CA LYS A 288 -40.75 -12.41 -22.67
C LYS A 288 -40.67 -13.46 -23.78
N MET A 289 -41.82 -13.95 -24.26
CA MET A 289 -41.86 -14.98 -25.30
C MET A 289 -41.05 -14.63 -26.55
N HIS A 290 -41.04 -13.36 -26.96
CA HIS A 290 -40.25 -12.91 -28.12
C HIS A 290 -38.72 -12.94 -27.90
N GLN A 291 -38.26 -13.07 -26.65
CA GLN A 291 -36.84 -13.16 -26.32
C GLN A 291 -36.33 -14.61 -26.40
N VAL A 292 -37.23 -15.58 -26.41
CA VAL A 292 -36.91 -17.00 -26.49
C VAL A 292 -36.74 -17.39 -27.97
N ARG A 293 -35.50 -17.73 -28.35
CA ARG A 293 -35.19 -18.15 -29.73
C ARG A 293 -35.28 -19.66 -29.95
N CYS A 294 -35.33 -20.46 -28.89
CA CYS A 294 -35.41 -21.92 -28.93
C CYS A 294 -36.86 -22.44 -28.97
N LEU A 295 -37.77 -21.73 -29.64
CA LEU A 295 -39.16 -22.18 -29.79
C LEU A 295 -39.24 -23.31 -30.83
N VAL A 296 -39.89 -24.42 -30.47
CA VAL A 296 -40.22 -25.51 -31.39
C VAL A 296 -41.70 -25.36 -31.75
N ASP A 297 -42.01 -25.20 -33.04
CA ASP A 297 -43.38 -24.98 -33.55
C ASP A 297 -44.16 -23.86 -32.85
N GLY A 298 -43.47 -22.76 -32.50
CA GLY A 298 -44.08 -21.60 -31.84
C GLY A 298 -44.48 -21.84 -30.38
N LYS A 299 -44.10 -22.98 -29.79
CA LYS A 299 -44.33 -23.32 -28.38
C LYS A 299 -43.01 -23.39 -27.62
N LEU A 300 -43.08 -23.16 -26.31
CA LEU A 300 -41.96 -23.40 -25.41
C LEU A 300 -41.69 -24.91 -25.36
N PRO A 301 -40.42 -25.34 -25.51
CA PRO A 301 -40.02 -26.71 -25.24
C PRO A 301 -40.42 -27.12 -23.82
N PRO A 302 -40.81 -28.38 -23.59
CA PRO A 302 -41.16 -28.88 -22.26
C PRO A 302 -39.95 -28.94 -21.31
N ASP A 303 -38.73 -28.95 -21.86
CA ASP A 303 -37.49 -28.92 -21.10
C ASP A 303 -36.55 -27.83 -21.63
N LEU A 304 -36.10 -26.94 -20.74
CA LEU A 304 -35.17 -25.86 -21.02
C LEU A 304 -33.79 -26.09 -20.39
N SER A 305 -33.55 -27.25 -19.79
CA SER A 305 -32.29 -27.57 -19.08
C SER A 305 -31.04 -27.45 -19.96
N HIS A 306 -31.17 -27.70 -21.27
CA HIS A 306 -30.09 -27.54 -22.24
C HIS A 306 -30.04 -26.16 -22.92
N THR A 307 -30.85 -25.20 -22.48
CA THR A 307 -30.91 -23.86 -23.07
C THR A 307 -30.00 -22.91 -22.29
N ILE A 308 -29.19 -22.13 -23.02
CA ILE A 308 -28.29 -21.15 -22.41
C ILE A 308 -28.85 -19.74 -22.62
N VAL A 309 -28.84 -18.95 -21.56
CA VAL A 309 -29.28 -17.54 -21.58
C VAL A 309 -28.05 -16.64 -21.67
N PHE A 310 -27.98 -15.82 -22.71
CA PHE A 310 -26.94 -14.81 -22.88
C PHE A 310 -27.54 -13.44 -23.12
N THR A 311 -26.89 -12.41 -22.60
CA THR A 311 -27.21 -11.03 -23.01
C THR A 311 -26.76 -10.81 -24.45
N ASN A 312 -27.51 -10.04 -25.22
CA ASN A 312 -27.13 -9.69 -26.61
C ASN A 312 -25.74 -9.02 -26.67
N LEU A 313 -25.43 -8.20 -25.66
CA LEU A 313 -24.12 -7.59 -25.50
C LEU A 313 -23.04 -8.63 -25.18
N GLY A 314 -23.32 -9.57 -24.27
CA GLY A 314 -22.39 -10.66 -23.94
C GLY A 314 -22.06 -11.54 -25.14
N LEU A 315 -23.05 -11.84 -25.99
CA LEU A 315 -22.84 -12.62 -27.21
C LEU A 315 -22.02 -11.85 -28.26
N ARG A 316 -22.20 -10.53 -28.37
CA ARG A 316 -21.34 -9.68 -29.22
C ARG A 316 -19.91 -9.63 -28.70
N ARG A 317 -19.73 -9.39 -27.40
CA ARG A 317 -18.41 -9.39 -26.75
C ARG A 317 -17.70 -10.74 -26.89
N LEU A 318 -18.41 -11.86 -26.77
CA LEU A 318 -17.83 -13.18 -26.99
C LEU A 318 -17.37 -13.36 -28.44
N ARG A 319 -18.11 -12.84 -29.42
CA ARG A 319 -17.69 -12.85 -30.82
C ARG A 319 -16.46 -11.97 -31.05
N GLU A 320 -16.47 -10.75 -30.53
CA GLU A 320 -15.34 -9.82 -30.57
C GLU A 320 -14.10 -10.45 -29.92
N ARG A 321 -14.27 -11.08 -28.75
CA ARG A 321 -13.18 -11.76 -28.04
C ARG A 321 -12.63 -12.96 -28.80
N ILE A 322 -13.46 -13.69 -29.55
CA ILE A 322 -12.99 -14.76 -30.42
C ILE A 322 -12.09 -14.20 -31.53
N ASP A 323 -12.42 -13.03 -32.07
CA ASP A 323 -11.60 -12.38 -33.08
C ASP A 323 -10.30 -11.81 -32.48
N GLU A 324 -10.37 -11.15 -31.32
CA GLU A 324 -9.18 -10.73 -30.55
C GLU A 324 -8.24 -11.91 -30.26
N LEU A 325 -8.77 -13.05 -29.84
CA LEU A 325 -7.98 -14.25 -29.57
C LEU A 325 -7.31 -14.81 -30.83
N LYS A 326 -7.92 -14.64 -32.02
CA LYS A 326 -7.26 -15.01 -33.28
C LYS A 326 -6.08 -14.08 -33.54
N ASP A 327 -6.27 -12.78 -33.38
CA ASP A 327 -5.21 -11.78 -33.56
C ASP A 327 -4.05 -12.00 -32.57
N GLU A 328 -4.36 -12.20 -31.28
CA GLU A 328 -3.39 -12.54 -30.23
C GLU A 328 -2.61 -13.83 -30.60
N LYS A 329 -3.29 -14.85 -31.12
CA LYS A 329 -2.65 -16.11 -31.55
C LYS A 329 -1.74 -15.90 -32.76
N GLU A 330 -2.13 -15.05 -33.70
CA GLU A 330 -1.28 -14.70 -34.84
C GLU A 330 -0.02 -13.94 -34.40
N ASP A 331 -0.17 -12.98 -33.50
CA ASP A 331 0.95 -12.20 -33.00
C ASP A 331 1.89 -13.04 -32.13
N LEU A 332 1.37 -13.93 -31.29
CA LEU A 332 2.20 -14.91 -30.58
C LEU A 332 2.96 -15.82 -31.55
N ARG A 333 2.36 -16.23 -32.67
CA ARG A 333 3.06 -16.99 -33.72
C ARG A 333 4.15 -16.17 -34.39
N LYS A 334 3.93 -14.88 -34.68
CA LYS A 334 4.95 -13.98 -35.22
C LYS A 334 6.11 -13.81 -34.23
N ASN A 335 5.80 -13.58 -32.96
CA ASN A 335 6.78 -13.44 -31.88
C ASN A 335 7.58 -14.73 -31.69
N GLN A 336 6.94 -15.89 -31.69
CA GLN A 336 7.64 -17.18 -31.61
C GLN A 336 8.59 -17.38 -32.79
N LYS A 337 8.19 -17.01 -34.02
CA LYS A 337 9.07 -17.05 -35.20
C LYS A 337 10.26 -16.10 -35.06
N LEU A 338 10.04 -14.88 -34.58
CA LEU A 338 11.09 -13.88 -34.38
C LEU A 338 12.08 -14.32 -33.30
N LEU A 339 11.58 -14.85 -32.17
CA LEU A 339 12.39 -15.36 -31.09
C LEU A 339 13.23 -16.57 -31.53
N ARG A 340 12.69 -17.46 -32.36
CA ARG A 340 13.47 -18.56 -32.98
C ARG A 340 14.60 -18.03 -33.86
N LYS A 341 14.35 -16.98 -34.66
CA LYS A 341 15.40 -16.34 -35.48
C LYS A 341 16.48 -15.71 -34.60
N GLN A 342 16.08 -14.97 -33.56
CA GLN A 342 17.01 -14.36 -32.60
C GLN A 342 17.84 -15.41 -31.86
N HIS A 343 17.22 -16.51 -31.40
CA HIS A 343 17.94 -17.61 -30.77
C HIS A 343 19.00 -18.22 -31.71
N LEU A 344 18.66 -18.43 -32.98
CA LEU A 344 19.62 -18.92 -33.97
C LEU A 344 20.76 -17.91 -34.22
N GLN A 345 20.45 -16.61 -34.29
CA GLN A 345 21.45 -15.54 -34.42
C GLN A 345 22.38 -15.49 -33.21
N LEU A 346 21.83 -15.58 -31.99
CA LEU A 346 22.60 -15.62 -30.74
C LEU A 346 23.50 -16.85 -30.66
N LEU A 347 23.01 -18.02 -31.09
CA LEU A 347 23.84 -19.23 -31.18
C LEU A 347 25.01 -19.06 -32.15
N LYS A 348 24.77 -18.47 -33.33
CA LYS A 348 25.85 -18.16 -34.28
C LYS A 348 26.85 -17.16 -33.69
N SER A 349 26.36 -16.09 -33.05
CA SER A 349 27.19 -15.09 -32.39
C SER A 349 28.02 -15.69 -31.25
N LYS A 350 27.43 -16.57 -30.43
CA LYS A 350 28.12 -17.32 -29.38
C LYS A 350 29.26 -18.15 -29.97
N LYS A 351 29.01 -18.93 -31.03
CA LYS A 351 30.06 -19.73 -31.70
C LYS A 351 31.19 -18.86 -32.26
N VAL A 352 30.88 -17.71 -32.87
CA VAL A 352 31.89 -16.78 -33.39
C VAL A 352 32.71 -16.19 -32.25
N LYS A 353 32.08 -15.80 -31.14
CA LYS A 353 32.78 -15.29 -29.94
C LYS A 353 33.64 -16.36 -29.29
N GLU A 354 33.16 -17.60 -29.18
CA GLU A 354 33.94 -18.73 -28.67
C GLU A 354 35.16 -19.03 -29.55
N ALA A 355 35.01 -18.99 -30.88
CA ALA A 355 36.13 -19.14 -31.80
C ALA A 355 37.17 -18.02 -31.64
N ARG A 356 36.70 -16.77 -31.51
CA ARG A 356 37.56 -15.61 -31.27
C ARG A 356 38.26 -15.67 -29.89
N LEU A 357 37.57 -16.15 -28.85
CA LEU A 357 38.18 -16.38 -27.54
C LEU A 357 39.28 -17.42 -27.63
N LYS A 358 39.04 -18.56 -28.29
CA LYS A 358 40.08 -19.58 -28.51
C LYS A 358 41.27 -19.05 -29.31
N GLU A 359 41.03 -18.23 -30.33
CA GLU A 359 42.10 -17.60 -31.10
C GLU A 359 42.91 -16.61 -30.25
N LEU A 360 42.24 -15.79 -29.43
CA LEU A 360 42.91 -14.86 -28.52
C LEU A 360 43.66 -15.58 -27.40
N GLU A 361 43.11 -16.67 -26.86
CA GLU A 361 43.77 -17.54 -25.89
C GLU A 361 45.01 -18.19 -26.50
N ALA A 362 44.91 -18.72 -27.73
CA ALA A 362 46.07 -19.28 -28.44
C ALA A 362 47.14 -18.22 -28.71
N ARG A 363 46.76 -17.03 -29.22
CA ARG A 363 47.70 -15.92 -29.42
C ARG A 363 48.32 -15.46 -28.09
N ALA A 364 47.56 -15.43 -27.00
CA ALA A 364 48.07 -15.08 -25.69
C ALA A 364 49.09 -16.12 -25.20
N ARG A 365 48.78 -17.42 -25.34
CA ARG A 365 49.73 -18.51 -25.05
C ARG A 365 50.97 -18.44 -25.92
N ASP A 366 50.83 -18.23 -27.23
CA ASP A 366 51.98 -18.11 -28.15
C ASP A 366 52.90 -16.94 -27.76
N VAL A 367 52.30 -15.77 -27.44
CA VAL A 367 53.06 -14.60 -26.98
C VAL A 367 53.71 -14.87 -25.61
N GLN A 368 53.02 -15.55 -24.69
CA GLN A 368 53.59 -15.92 -23.39
C GLN A 368 54.75 -16.91 -23.55
N MET A 369 54.60 -17.93 -24.39
CA MET A 369 55.64 -18.91 -24.70
C MET A 369 56.84 -18.28 -25.40
N LEU A 370 56.62 -17.37 -26.35
CA LEU A 370 57.71 -16.64 -27.04
C LEU A 370 58.47 -15.71 -26.10
N LYS A 371 57.80 -15.05 -25.15
CA LYS A 371 58.42 -14.06 -24.26
C LYS A 371 59.02 -14.66 -22.99
N PHE A 372 58.42 -15.70 -22.44
CA PHE A 372 58.76 -16.24 -21.12
C PHE A 372 59.14 -17.73 -21.14
N GLY A 373 58.95 -18.44 -22.26
CA GLY A 373 59.26 -19.88 -22.38
C GLY A 373 58.33 -20.82 -21.61
N GLN A 374 57.39 -20.27 -20.83
CA GLN A 374 56.38 -20.95 -20.02
C GLN A 374 55.10 -20.11 -19.99
N GLU A 375 53.94 -20.74 -19.77
CA GLU A 375 52.69 -20.02 -19.51
C GLU A 375 52.77 -19.34 -18.14
N VAL A 376 52.96 -18.02 -18.12
CA VAL A 376 53.05 -17.23 -16.89
C VAL A 376 51.64 -16.80 -16.48
N ASP A 377 51.29 -17.06 -15.21
CA ASP A 377 50.07 -16.55 -14.61
C ASP A 377 50.15 -15.03 -14.46
N LEU A 378 49.51 -14.33 -15.41
CA LEU A 378 49.56 -12.87 -15.52
C LEU A 378 48.93 -12.19 -14.29
N GLU A 379 48.03 -12.85 -13.55
CA GLU A 379 47.46 -12.28 -12.31
C GLU A 379 48.50 -12.17 -11.19
N VAL A 380 49.48 -13.08 -11.16
CA VAL A 380 50.58 -13.06 -10.18
C VAL A 380 51.62 -12.02 -10.61
N LEU A 381 51.90 -11.90 -11.91
CA LEU A 381 52.84 -10.92 -12.43
C LEU A 381 52.31 -9.47 -12.33
N GLU A 382 51.01 -9.27 -12.54
CA GLU A 382 50.36 -7.96 -12.43
C GLU A 382 50.26 -7.48 -10.97
N ARG A 383 50.25 -8.40 -9.99
CA ARG A 383 50.45 -8.07 -8.56
C ARG A 383 51.88 -7.63 -8.23
N MET A 384 52.87 -8.01 -9.03
CA MET A 384 54.29 -7.66 -8.82
C MET A 384 54.75 -6.45 -9.63
N SER A 385 54.12 -6.14 -10.77
CA SER A 385 54.43 -4.95 -11.56
C SER A 385 53.57 -3.76 -11.14
N VAL A 386 54.19 -2.70 -10.62
CA VAL A 386 53.52 -1.42 -10.36
C VAL A 386 53.11 -0.80 -11.70
N ASN A 387 51.83 -0.96 -12.06
CA ASN A 387 51.30 -0.44 -13.31
C ASN A 387 51.06 1.07 -13.18
N THR A 388 51.95 1.88 -13.75
CA THR A 388 51.88 3.35 -13.72
C THR A 388 50.57 3.90 -14.28
N VAL A 389 49.95 3.19 -15.22
CA VAL A 389 48.63 3.54 -15.78
C VAL A 389 47.52 3.28 -14.76
N ALA A 390 47.65 2.26 -13.91
CA ALA A 390 46.71 1.99 -12.82
C ALA A 390 46.84 3.03 -11.70
N GLU A 391 48.06 3.49 -11.40
CA GLU A 391 48.31 4.63 -10.50
C GLU A 391 47.71 5.93 -11.07
N GLU A 392 47.87 6.20 -12.37
CA GLU A 392 47.26 7.36 -13.04
C GLU A 392 45.73 7.29 -13.06
N LEU A 393 45.15 6.12 -13.31
CA LEU A 393 43.70 5.90 -13.23
C LEU A 393 43.17 6.02 -11.81
N LYS A 394 43.91 5.54 -10.80
CA LYS A 394 43.59 5.76 -9.38
C LYS A 394 43.64 7.24 -9.04
N ALA A 395 44.63 7.99 -9.54
CA ALA A 395 44.70 9.43 -9.34
C ALA A 395 43.55 10.19 -10.04
N GLN A 396 43.11 9.73 -11.21
CA GLN A 396 41.92 10.26 -11.88
C GLN A 396 40.62 9.92 -11.14
N LEU A 397 40.49 8.70 -10.62
CA LEU A 397 39.39 8.27 -9.76
C LEU A 397 39.33 9.13 -8.49
N GLN A 398 40.45 9.34 -7.81
CA GLN A 398 40.51 10.19 -6.63
C GLN A 398 40.12 11.64 -6.94
N LYS A 399 40.50 12.17 -8.11
CA LYS A 399 40.05 13.51 -8.54
C LYS A 399 38.54 13.57 -8.78
N LEU A 400 37.96 12.55 -9.40
CA LEU A 400 36.52 12.45 -9.62
C LEU A 400 35.76 12.24 -8.30
N GLU A 401 36.26 11.41 -7.40
CA GLU A 401 35.69 11.23 -6.06
C GLU A 401 35.73 12.52 -5.23
N LEU A 402 36.82 13.31 -5.37
CA LEU A 402 36.92 14.61 -4.73
C LEU A 402 35.91 15.62 -5.32
N GLN A 403 35.69 15.60 -6.63
CA GLN A 403 34.66 16.43 -7.28
C GLN A 403 33.26 16.02 -6.84
N ASN A 404 32.94 14.72 -6.91
CA ASN A 404 31.64 14.19 -6.51
C ASN A 404 31.37 14.43 -5.01
N SER A 405 32.37 14.29 -4.14
CA SER A 405 32.20 14.59 -2.71
C SER A 405 31.98 16.08 -2.42
N ARG A 406 32.55 16.99 -3.23
CA ARG A 406 32.25 18.43 -3.15
C ARG A 406 30.83 18.73 -3.60
N GLU A 407 30.38 18.10 -4.68
CA GLU A 407 29.00 18.23 -5.16
C GLU A 407 28.01 17.68 -4.12
N LEU A 408 28.27 16.51 -3.55
CA LEU A 408 27.45 15.94 -2.47
C LEU A 408 27.37 16.87 -1.26
N LYS A 409 28.49 17.45 -0.81
CA LYS A 409 28.49 18.43 0.28
C LYS A 409 27.69 19.69 -0.05
N ALA A 410 27.75 20.17 -1.29
CA ALA A 410 26.95 21.31 -1.73
C ALA A 410 25.45 20.98 -1.73
N TRP A 411 25.08 19.78 -2.20
CA TRP A 411 23.69 19.30 -2.14
C TRP A 411 23.20 19.08 -0.72
N GLU A 412 24.03 18.51 0.17
CA GLU A 412 23.72 18.35 1.59
C GLU A 412 23.49 19.71 2.27
N ALA A 413 24.32 20.72 1.97
CA ALA A 413 24.14 22.07 2.49
C ALA A 413 22.82 22.70 2.00
N GLN A 414 22.45 22.50 0.73
CA GLN A 414 21.17 22.96 0.20
C GLN A 414 19.98 22.24 0.85
N ILE A 415 20.09 20.93 1.08
CA ILE A 415 19.07 20.15 1.78
C ILE A 415 18.91 20.66 3.23
N GLN A 416 20.01 20.93 3.94
CA GLN A 416 19.97 21.48 5.29
C GLN A 416 19.35 22.87 5.33
N GLN A 417 19.68 23.74 4.37
CA GLN A 417 19.04 25.06 4.24
C GLN A 417 17.54 24.94 4.01
N ALA A 418 17.11 24.10 3.06
CA ALA A 418 15.69 23.87 2.78
C ALA A 418 14.96 23.24 3.98
N ALA A 419 15.60 22.33 4.71
CA ALA A 419 15.06 21.74 5.93
C ALA A 419 14.90 22.79 7.05
N ALA A 420 15.86 23.70 7.20
CA ALA A 420 15.79 24.79 8.18
C ALA A 420 14.68 25.80 7.83
N GLU A 421 14.51 26.13 6.55
CA GLU A 421 13.41 26.96 6.07
C GLU A 421 12.06 26.30 6.36
N LEU A 422 11.91 25.01 6.08
CA LEU A 422 10.69 24.26 6.37
C LEU A 422 10.40 24.19 7.88
N ALA A 423 11.43 23.99 8.71
CA ALA A 423 11.29 24.00 10.17
C ALA A 423 10.82 25.38 10.68
N ASN A 424 11.38 26.47 10.15
CA ASN A 424 10.97 27.84 10.50
C ASN A 424 9.52 28.12 10.09
N VAL A 425 9.11 27.73 8.89
CA VAL A 425 7.71 27.89 8.43
C VAL A 425 6.76 27.06 9.27
N THR A 426 7.17 25.83 9.64
CA THR A 426 6.37 24.97 10.51
C THR A 426 6.19 25.60 11.89
N LYS A 427 7.28 26.15 12.47
CA LYS A 427 7.23 26.88 13.74
C LYS A 427 6.33 28.12 13.69
N GLN A 428 6.42 28.91 12.64
CA GLN A 428 5.52 30.07 12.46
C GLN A 428 4.06 29.65 12.31
N ASN A 429 3.80 28.51 11.66
CA ASN A 429 2.44 27.97 11.55
C ASN A 429 1.93 27.44 12.88
N THR A 430 2.76 26.76 13.69
CA THR A 430 2.36 26.34 15.04
C THR A 430 2.08 27.53 15.94
N GLU A 431 2.91 28.59 15.91
CA GLU A 431 2.67 29.84 16.64
C GLU A 431 1.35 30.52 16.22
N LYS A 432 1.03 30.52 14.92
CA LYS A 432 -0.25 31.04 14.42
C LYS A 432 -1.42 30.17 14.87
N LEU A 433 -1.29 28.85 14.86
CA LEU A 433 -2.33 27.92 15.33
C LEU A 433 -2.57 28.07 16.84
N GLU A 434 -1.51 28.21 17.64
CA GLU A 434 -1.61 28.51 19.06
C GLU A 434 -2.34 29.83 19.29
N ARG A 435 -1.97 30.88 18.56
CA ARG A 435 -2.66 32.18 18.64
C ARG A 435 -4.12 32.11 18.22
N VAL A 436 -4.45 31.29 17.22
CA VAL A 436 -5.84 31.02 16.82
C VAL A 436 -6.57 30.25 17.92
N ALA A 437 -5.94 29.27 18.56
CA ALA A 437 -6.52 28.52 19.67
C ALA A 437 -6.77 29.43 20.89
N GLU A 438 -5.83 30.31 21.23
CA GLU A 438 -5.97 31.33 22.27
C GLU A 438 -7.13 32.28 21.97
N LEU A 439 -7.17 32.85 20.76
CA LEU A 439 -8.25 33.73 20.32
C LEU A 439 -9.60 33.02 20.30
N THR A 440 -9.63 31.74 19.91
CA THR A 440 -10.84 30.92 19.93
C THR A 440 -11.29 30.67 21.37
N SER A 441 -10.37 30.42 22.30
CA SER A 441 -10.68 30.25 23.71
C SER A 441 -11.21 31.56 24.33
N ALA A 442 -10.61 32.69 23.97
CA ALA A 442 -11.05 34.02 24.38
C ALA A 442 -12.41 34.36 23.78
N GLN A 443 -12.66 34.00 22.51
CA GLN A 443 -13.96 34.13 21.87
C GLN A 443 -15.00 33.28 22.59
N HIS A 444 -14.74 32.00 22.87
CA HIS A 444 -15.68 31.14 23.61
C HIS A 444 -15.95 31.66 25.02
N ARG A 445 -14.92 32.21 25.70
CA ARG A 445 -15.08 32.84 27.01
C ARG A 445 -15.96 34.10 26.90
N LEU A 446 -15.67 34.98 25.96
CA LEU A 446 -16.45 36.19 25.71
C LEU A 446 -17.86 35.86 25.25
N GLU A 447 -18.08 34.82 24.43
CA GLU A 447 -19.39 34.33 24.04
C GLU A 447 -20.14 33.71 25.21
N LYS A 448 -19.45 33.08 26.17
CA LYS A 448 -20.07 32.58 27.40
C LYS A 448 -20.44 33.73 28.35
N GLU A 449 -19.59 34.74 28.47
CA GLU A 449 -19.87 35.99 29.21
C GLU A 449 -20.97 36.80 28.52
N LEU A 450 -20.97 36.85 27.18
CA LEU A 450 -21.98 37.51 26.34
C LEU A 450 -23.30 36.75 26.39
N ASN A 451 -23.33 35.42 26.27
CA ASN A 451 -24.55 34.63 26.47
C ASN A 451 -25.03 34.69 27.93
N GLY A 452 -24.14 34.84 28.91
CA GLY A 452 -24.52 35.08 30.30
C GLY A 452 -25.14 36.46 30.51
N THR A 453 -24.60 37.49 29.86
CA THR A 453 -25.14 38.86 29.91
C THR A 453 -26.35 39.07 28.99
N GLN A 454 -26.43 38.36 27.88
CA GLN A 454 -27.55 38.29 26.96
C GLN A 454 -28.65 37.43 27.55
N SER A 455 -28.38 36.38 28.34
CA SER A 455 -29.39 35.74 29.19
C SER A 455 -29.92 36.68 30.28
N ARG A 456 -29.13 37.70 30.69
CA ARG A 456 -29.55 38.77 31.62
C ARG A 456 -30.28 39.93 30.92
N MET A 457 -29.94 40.24 29.66
CA MET A 457 -30.56 41.31 28.86
C MET A 457 -31.72 40.83 27.97
N VAL A 458 -31.85 39.55 27.64
CA VAL A 458 -32.97 39.00 26.83
C VAL A 458 -34.28 38.92 27.64
N ALA A 459 -34.26 39.32 28.92
CA ALA A 459 -35.48 39.69 29.64
C ALA A 459 -36.09 41.02 29.14
N GLU A 460 -35.34 41.88 28.44
CA GLU A 460 -35.86 43.11 27.84
C GLU A 460 -35.24 43.38 26.46
N VAL A 461 -36.11 43.39 25.43
CA VAL A 461 -35.86 43.77 24.04
C VAL A 461 -35.31 42.66 23.13
N GLY A 462 -36.25 41.94 22.48
CA GLY A 462 -35.94 41.10 21.32
C GLY A 462 -35.46 41.93 20.11
N PRO A 463 -34.65 41.36 19.19
CA PRO A 463 -34.10 42.12 18.08
C PRO A 463 -35.20 42.42 17.05
N SER A 464 -35.33 43.69 16.66
CA SER A 464 -36.16 44.10 15.53
C SER A 464 -35.72 43.35 14.26
N LYS A 465 -36.69 42.93 13.44
CA LYS A 465 -36.53 42.17 12.18
C LYS A 465 -35.52 42.77 11.20
N GLU A 466 -35.21 44.06 11.34
CA GLU A 466 -34.22 44.78 10.54
C GLU A 466 -32.77 44.42 10.89
N ARG A 467 -32.45 44.16 12.18
CA ARG A 467 -31.11 43.70 12.58
C ARG A 467 -30.83 42.28 12.10
N MET A 468 -31.81 41.38 12.17
CA MET A 468 -31.67 40.04 11.59
C MET A 468 -31.51 40.07 10.07
N LYS A 469 -32.15 41.01 9.37
CA LYS A 469 -31.92 41.21 7.93
C LYS A 469 -30.52 41.73 7.65
N ALA A 470 -30.04 42.72 8.40
CA ALA A 470 -28.69 43.25 8.25
C ALA A 470 -27.61 42.20 8.58
N GLU A 471 -27.78 41.41 9.64
CA GLU A 471 -26.90 40.28 9.98
C GLU A 471 -26.94 39.20 8.90
N ARG A 472 -28.13 38.88 8.36
CA ARG A 472 -28.24 37.93 7.25
C ARG A 472 -27.53 38.46 5.99
N GLU A 473 -27.63 39.75 5.68
CA GLU A 473 -26.94 40.36 4.55
C GLU A 473 -25.42 40.39 4.75
N GLN A 474 -24.94 40.63 5.98
CA GLN A 474 -23.53 40.53 6.34
C GLN A 474 -23.00 39.09 6.27
N LEU A 475 -23.78 38.10 6.71
CA LEU A 475 -23.41 36.69 6.58
C LEU A 475 -23.39 36.26 5.11
N VAL A 476 -24.32 36.74 4.28
CA VAL A 476 -24.33 36.47 2.84
C VAL A 476 -23.13 37.14 2.14
N SER A 477 -22.73 38.34 2.55
CA SER A 477 -21.55 38.99 1.98
C SER A 477 -20.24 38.27 2.39
N LEU A 478 -20.16 37.81 3.64
CA LEU A 478 -19.03 37.01 4.13
C LEU A 478 -18.90 35.69 3.37
N VAL A 479 -20.01 34.95 3.19
CA VAL A 479 -20.03 33.69 2.43
C VAL A 479 -19.59 33.92 0.97
N LYS A 480 -19.99 35.04 0.35
CA LYS A 480 -19.52 35.41 -1.00
C LYS A 480 -18.02 35.72 -1.03
N LEU A 481 -17.47 36.33 0.01
CA LEU A 481 -16.04 36.62 0.11
C LEU A 481 -15.24 35.32 0.26
N GLN A 482 -15.68 34.44 1.17
CA GLN A 482 -15.05 33.14 1.42
C GLN A 482 -15.14 32.20 0.21
N ALA A 483 -16.24 32.26 -0.56
CA ALA A 483 -16.35 31.51 -1.82
C ALA A 483 -15.30 31.95 -2.85
N ARG A 484 -15.02 33.27 -2.95
CA ARG A 484 -13.97 33.80 -3.83
C ARG A 484 -12.57 33.40 -3.35
N GLU A 485 -12.33 33.40 -2.05
CA GLU A 485 -11.06 32.92 -1.47
C GLU A 485 -10.85 31.44 -1.73
N MET A 486 -11.89 30.61 -1.58
CA MET A 486 -11.81 29.18 -1.92
C MET A 486 -11.55 28.96 -3.42
N GLU A 487 -12.12 29.77 -4.31
CA GLU A 487 -11.83 29.70 -5.75
C GLU A 487 -10.38 30.10 -6.06
N ALA A 488 -9.86 31.15 -5.40
CA ALA A 488 -8.47 31.57 -5.54
C ALA A 488 -7.49 30.47 -5.07
N LEU A 489 -7.75 29.87 -3.90
CA LEU A 489 -6.95 28.76 -3.37
C LEU A 489 -7.04 27.51 -4.25
N LYS A 490 -8.21 27.20 -4.82
CA LYS A 490 -8.35 26.10 -5.80
C LYS A 490 -7.55 26.37 -7.07
N ALA A 491 -7.50 27.62 -7.54
CA ALA A 491 -6.69 28.01 -8.68
C ALA A 491 -5.19 27.87 -8.37
N GLU A 492 -4.77 28.28 -7.17
CA GLU A 492 -3.40 28.15 -6.69
C GLU A 492 -2.96 26.68 -6.54
N ILE A 493 -3.80 25.83 -5.94
CA ILE A 493 -3.57 24.38 -5.85
C ILE A 493 -3.46 23.76 -7.24
N ASN A 494 -4.32 24.14 -8.19
CA ASN A 494 -4.25 23.65 -9.57
C ASN A 494 -2.97 24.11 -10.28
N MET A 495 -2.46 25.30 -9.96
CA MET A 495 -1.17 25.78 -10.44
C MET A 495 -0.01 24.96 -9.85
N LEU A 496 0.01 24.77 -8.52
CA LEU A 496 1.06 24.01 -7.82
C LEU A 496 1.06 22.53 -8.18
N ARG A 497 -0.10 21.97 -8.55
CA ARG A 497 -0.26 20.57 -8.96
C ARG A 497 0.27 20.29 -10.37
N ARG A 498 0.51 21.31 -11.21
CA ARG A 498 1.18 21.18 -12.50
C ARG A 498 2.65 21.54 -12.31
N LYS A 499 3.56 20.57 -12.53
CA LYS A 499 5.01 20.82 -12.53
C LYS A 499 5.36 21.86 -13.60
N GLY A 500 5.57 23.11 -13.19
CA GLY A 500 5.93 24.23 -14.07
C GLY A 500 5.38 25.56 -13.56
N GLY A 501 5.92 26.05 -12.44
CA GLY A 501 5.64 27.39 -11.96
C GLY A 501 6.22 28.44 -12.92
N HIS A 502 5.36 29.31 -13.45
CA HIS A 502 5.78 30.58 -14.04
C HIS A 502 5.16 31.70 -13.21
N VAL A 503 6.06 32.45 -12.57
CA VAL A 503 5.78 33.57 -11.68
C VAL A 503 5.20 34.75 -12.48
N TYR A 504 4.28 35.46 -11.85
CA TYR A 504 3.71 36.75 -12.25
C TYR A 504 4.68 37.64 -13.06
N THR A 505 4.29 37.99 -14.29
CA THR A 505 4.69 39.26 -14.91
C THR A 505 3.44 40.12 -15.08
N PRO A 506 3.33 41.29 -14.41
CA PRO A 506 2.21 42.18 -14.62
C PRO A 506 2.35 42.86 -15.98
N SER A 507 1.31 42.72 -16.82
CA SER A 507 1.18 43.40 -18.11
C SER A 507 1.17 44.91 -17.89
N VAL A 508 2.31 45.56 -18.18
CA VAL A 508 2.39 47.01 -18.38
C VAL A 508 1.46 47.39 -19.53
N ARG A 509 0.39 48.14 -19.23
CA ARG A 509 -0.48 48.76 -20.23
C ARG A 509 0.35 49.75 -21.04
N LYS A 510 0.53 49.48 -22.34
CA LYS A 510 0.94 50.51 -23.30
C LYS A 510 -0.21 51.49 -23.47
N THR A 511 0.06 52.74 -23.13
CA THR A 511 -0.72 53.91 -23.56
C THR A 511 -0.68 54.00 -25.08
N GLY A 512 -1.85 54.04 -25.69
CA GLY A 512 -2.10 54.50 -27.06
C GLY A 512 -3.17 55.57 -27.01
#